data_AF-A0A243SIH1-F1
#
_entry.id   AF-A0A243SIH1-F1
#
_cell.length_a   1.000
_cell.length_b   1.000
_cell.length_c   1.000
_cell.angle_alpha   90.00
_cell.angle_beta   90.00
_cell.angle_gamma   90.00
#
_symmetry.space_group_name_H-M   'P 1'
#
loop_
_entity.id
_entity.type
_entity.pdbx_description
1 polymer ?
#
loop_
_entity_poly.entity_id
_entity_poly.type
_entity_poly.pdbx_seq_one_letter_code
_entity_poly.pdbx_strand_id
1 'polypeptide(L)'
;MGLALQGYSQSAEKGKAIYAKTCIACHQAAGQGIPGAFPPLAKSDYLNKDVNRAIKGVVKGLTGPITVNGKKYSGAMPAQALSDQQIADAMTYAYASWGNNKTKVTPAMVKAQRK
;
A
#
# COMPACT_ATOMS: atom_id res chain seq x y z
N MET A 1 -30.17 17.16 9.47
CA MET A 1 -29.49 16.80 8.19
C MET A 1 -28.16 16.14 8.56
N GLY A 2 -28.05 14.84 8.81
CA GLY A 2 -28.82 13.72 8.25
C GLY A 2 -28.10 13.05 7.09
N LEU A 3 -26.76 12.89 7.14
CA LEU A 3 -26.01 11.98 6.27
C LEU A 3 -24.95 11.28 7.12
N ALA A 4 -25.37 10.14 7.67
CA ALA A 4 -24.48 9.19 8.31
C ALA A 4 -23.41 8.75 7.32
N LEU A 5 -22.17 8.71 7.81
CA LEU A 5 -21.00 8.11 7.20
C LEU A 5 -21.31 6.66 6.82
N GLN A 6 -21.87 6.42 5.64
CA GLN A 6 -21.97 5.08 5.08
C GLN A 6 -20.56 4.59 4.71
N GLY A 7 -19.98 3.79 5.61
CA GLY A 7 -19.36 2.52 5.18
C GLY A 7 -17.84 2.42 5.12
N TYR A 8 -17.05 3.35 5.64
CA TYR A 8 -15.64 3.02 5.90
C TYR A 8 -15.56 2.26 7.22
N SER A 9 -15.27 0.96 7.15
CA SER A 9 -14.91 0.19 8.35
C SER A 9 -13.81 0.94 9.12
N GLN A 10 -13.81 0.92 10.44
CA GLN A 10 -12.83 1.63 11.27
C GLN A 10 -11.36 1.35 10.87
N SER A 11 -11.09 0.19 10.27
CA SER A 11 -9.80 -0.17 9.65
C SER A 11 -9.41 0.70 8.46
N ALA A 12 -10.36 1.14 7.63
CA ALA A 12 -10.08 1.97 6.45
C ALA A 12 -9.69 3.40 6.83
N GLU A 13 -10.32 3.98 7.86
CA GLU A 13 -9.93 5.29 8.38
C GLU A 13 -8.54 5.25 9.03
N LYS A 14 -8.27 4.22 9.84
CA LYS A 14 -6.94 3.97 10.41
C LYS A 14 -5.88 3.77 9.31
N GLY A 15 -6.21 2.98 8.28
CA GLY A 15 -5.34 2.74 7.14
C GLY A 15 -5.00 4.02 6.37
N LYS A 16 -5.99 4.89 6.14
CA LYS A 16 -5.79 6.20 5.51
C LYS A 16 -4.85 7.09 6.33
N ALA A 17 -5.02 7.14 7.65
CA ALA A 17 -4.16 7.94 8.53
C ALA A 17 -2.70 7.45 8.50
N ILE A 18 -2.50 6.12 8.51
CA ILE A 18 -1.16 5.52 8.42
C ILE A 18 -0.54 5.82 7.05
N TYR A 19 -1.31 5.66 5.96
CA TYR A 19 -0.86 6.01 4.61
C TYR A 19 -0.39 7.47 4.53
N ALA A 20 -1.18 8.40 5.06
CA ALA A 20 -0.87 9.83 5.09
C ALA A 20 0.36 10.17 5.93
N LYS A 21 0.69 9.38 6.96
CA LYS A 21 1.88 9.62 7.79
C LYS A 21 3.15 9.01 7.19
N THR A 22 3.03 7.85 6.54
CA THR A 22 4.19 7.01 6.23
C THR A 22 4.43 6.83 4.74
N CYS A 23 3.38 6.65 3.94
CA CYS A 23 3.50 6.23 2.55
C CYS A 23 3.42 7.42 1.56
N ILE A 24 2.69 8.47 1.95
CA ILE A 24 2.34 9.60 1.07
C ILE A 24 3.56 10.36 0.55
N ALA A 25 4.65 10.42 1.32
CA ALA A 25 5.85 11.18 0.94
C ALA A 25 6.43 10.72 -0.41
N CYS A 26 6.32 9.43 -0.70
CA CYS A 26 6.84 8.82 -1.92
C CYS A 26 5.72 8.50 -2.92
N HIS A 27 4.62 7.89 -2.44
CA HIS A 27 3.54 7.41 -3.30
C HIS A 27 2.46 8.46 -3.59
N GLN A 28 2.55 9.63 -2.97
CA GLN A 28 1.68 10.79 -3.17
C GLN A 28 0.22 10.57 -2.73
N ALA A 29 -0.56 11.65 -2.63
CA ALA A 29 -1.90 11.65 -2.03
C ALA A 29 -2.91 10.76 -2.76
N ALA A 30 -2.82 10.68 -4.09
CA ALA A 30 -3.70 9.85 -4.92
C ALA A 30 -3.01 8.55 -5.39
N GLY A 31 -1.94 8.12 -4.72
CA GLY A 31 -1.21 6.90 -5.05
C GLY A 31 -0.52 6.96 -6.42
N GLN A 32 -0.36 8.14 -7.02
CA GLN A 32 0.18 8.29 -8.37
C GLN A 32 1.71 8.15 -8.44
N GLY A 33 2.40 8.20 -7.30
CA GLY A 33 3.86 8.19 -7.25
C GLY A 33 4.49 9.36 -8.00
N ILE A 34 5.75 9.20 -8.40
CA ILE A 34 6.51 10.16 -9.20
C ILE A 34 7.12 9.40 -10.37
N PRO A 35 6.75 9.68 -11.63
CA PRO A 35 7.31 8.99 -12.80
C PRO A 35 8.85 8.96 -12.78
N GLY A 36 9.43 7.78 -12.99
CA GLY A 36 10.88 7.58 -12.97
C GLY A 36 11.52 7.44 -11.58
N ALA A 37 10.84 7.86 -10.50
CA ALA A 37 11.39 7.81 -9.14
C ALA A 37 10.60 6.86 -8.21
N PHE A 38 9.28 7.06 -8.09
CA PHE A 38 8.42 6.28 -7.20
C PHE A 38 7.25 5.66 -7.96
N PRO A 39 7.04 4.34 -7.87
CA PRO A 39 5.99 3.67 -8.62
C PRO A 39 4.59 4.09 -8.12
N PRO A 40 3.59 4.12 -9.02
CA PRO A 40 2.21 4.33 -8.62
C PRO A 40 1.68 3.12 -7.86
N LEU A 41 0.87 3.38 -6.83
CA LEU A 41 -0.02 2.42 -6.19
C LEU A 41 -1.41 2.43 -6.83
N ALA A 42 -1.79 3.54 -7.48
CA ALA A 42 -3.05 3.66 -8.21
C ALA A 42 -3.08 2.72 -9.42
N LYS A 43 -4.14 1.89 -9.52
CA LYS A 43 -4.33 0.88 -10.58
C LYS A 43 -3.05 0.08 -10.85
N SER A 44 -2.33 -0.30 -9.80
CA SER A 44 -0.98 -0.87 -9.91
C SER A 44 -1.06 -2.37 -10.23
N ASP A 45 -0.59 -2.78 -11.41
CA ASP A 45 -0.47 -4.20 -11.76
C ASP A 45 0.40 -4.96 -10.76
N TYR A 46 1.48 -4.33 -10.30
CA TYR A 46 2.44 -4.89 -9.37
C TYR A 46 1.79 -5.16 -8.02
N LEU A 47 1.03 -4.20 -7.51
CA LEU A 47 0.28 -4.34 -6.26
C LEU A 47 -0.80 -5.42 -6.39
N ASN A 48 -1.61 -5.35 -7.45
CA ASN A 48 -2.77 -6.23 -7.61
C ASN A 48 -2.41 -7.68 -7.99
N LYS A 49 -1.21 -7.93 -8.53
CA LYS A 49 -0.79 -9.26 -9.00
C LYS A 49 -0.37 -10.21 -7.87
N ASP A 50 0.28 -9.70 -6.83
CA ASP A 50 0.79 -10.54 -5.74
C ASP A 50 0.83 -9.76 -4.42
N VAL A 51 -0.16 -10.04 -3.57
CA VAL A 51 -0.30 -9.41 -2.26
C VAL A 51 0.84 -9.77 -1.31
N ASN A 52 1.39 -10.98 -1.37
CA ASN A 52 2.47 -11.41 -0.49
C ASN A 52 3.78 -10.70 -0.85
N ARG A 53 4.07 -10.57 -2.15
CA ARG A 53 5.20 -9.77 -2.64
C ARG A 53 5.07 -8.31 -2.22
N ALA A 54 3.88 -7.72 -2.35
CA ALA A 54 3.65 -6.34 -1.93
C ALA A 54 3.85 -6.15 -0.43
N ILE A 55 3.29 -7.04 0.40
CA ILE A 55 3.48 -7.02 1.87
C ILE A 55 4.96 -7.15 2.21
N LYS A 56 5.67 -8.09 1.60
CA LYS A 56 7.10 -8.29 1.83
C LYS A 56 7.92 -7.03 1.51
N GLY A 57 7.58 -6.31 0.44
CA GLY A 57 8.21 -5.03 0.09
C GLY A 57 8.02 -3.95 1.16
N VAL A 58 6.87 -3.90 1.83
CA VAL A 58 6.64 -2.97 2.95
C VAL A 58 7.42 -3.41 4.20
N VAL A 59 7.42 -4.71 4.49
CA VAL A 59 8.00 -5.27 5.72
C VAL A 59 9.52 -5.32 5.69
N LYS A 60 10.12 -5.72 4.57
CA LYS A 60 11.56 -5.94 4.41
C LYS A 60 12.25 -4.85 3.57
N GLY A 61 11.48 -3.92 3.02
CA GLY A 61 11.93 -3.02 1.99
C GLY A 61 11.93 -3.69 0.61
N LEU A 62 12.16 -2.88 -0.41
CA LEU A 62 12.21 -3.30 -1.81
C LEU A 62 13.33 -2.53 -2.51
N THR A 63 14.23 -3.25 -3.16
CA THR A 63 15.31 -2.69 -3.95
C THR A 63 15.42 -3.42 -5.29
N GLY A 64 16.11 -2.81 -6.23
CA GLY A 64 16.34 -3.39 -7.55
C GLY A 64 15.20 -3.10 -8.55
N PRO A 65 15.34 -3.60 -9.78
CA PRO A 65 14.43 -3.25 -10.86
C PRO A 65 13.07 -3.93 -10.69
N ILE A 66 12.02 -3.13 -10.75
CA ILE A 66 10.62 -3.59 -10.86
C ILE A 66 9.96 -2.93 -12.06
N THR A 67 8.91 -3.55 -12.56
CA THR A 67 8.02 -2.94 -13.56
C THR A 67 6.65 -2.75 -12.94
N VAL A 68 6.11 -1.54 -13.03
CA VAL A 68 4.77 -1.19 -12.57
C VAL A 68 4.06 -0.45 -13.70
N ASN A 69 2.93 -0.98 -14.14
CA ASN A 69 2.12 -0.47 -15.25
C ASN A 69 2.96 -0.21 -16.52
N GLY A 70 3.82 -1.17 -16.87
CA GLY A 70 4.73 -1.11 -18.03
C GLY A 70 5.94 -0.18 -17.87
N LYS A 71 6.10 0.53 -16.75
CA LYS A 71 7.23 1.44 -16.50
C LYS A 71 8.23 0.80 -15.53
N LYS A 72 9.53 0.95 -15.82
CA LYS A 72 10.61 0.45 -14.98
C LYS A 72 10.92 1.44 -13.85
N TYR A 73 11.18 0.89 -12.67
CA TYR A 73 11.63 1.61 -11.48
C TYR A 73 12.77 0.82 -10.84
N SER A 74 13.80 1.50 -10.35
CA SER A 74 14.97 0.87 -9.71
C SER A 74 15.39 1.56 -8.42
N GLY A 75 14.45 2.28 -7.80
CA GLY A 75 14.67 2.94 -6.51
C GLY A 75 14.73 1.96 -5.34
N ALA A 76 14.97 2.50 -4.16
CA ALA A 76 14.91 1.76 -2.90
C ALA A 76 13.71 2.25 -2.07
N MET A 77 12.88 1.31 -1.62
CA MET A 77 11.87 1.52 -0.59
C MET A 77 12.39 0.92 0.71
N PRO A 78 12.65 1.72 1.76
CA PRO A 78 13.09 1.17 3.04
C PRO A 78 11.99 0.34 3.70
N ALA A 79 12.39 -0.60 4.54
CA ALA A 79 11.47 -1.33 5.41
C ALA A 79 10.71 -0.36 6.33
N GLN A 80 9.41 -0.58 6.49
CA GLN A 80 8.57 0.28 7.33
C GLN A 80 8.48 -0.29 8.75
N ALA A 81 8.91 0.50 9.74
CA ALA A 81 8.85 0.17 11.16
C ALA A 81 7.43 0.34 11.73
N LEU A 82 6.48 -0.43 11.18
CA LEU A 82 5.08 -0.45 11.58
C LEU A 82 4.69 -1.84 12.10
N SER A 83 3.68 -1.91 12.95
CA SER A 83 3.12 -3.18 13.44
C SER A 83 2.38 -3.95 12.33
N ASP A 84 2.12 -5.24 12.54
CA ASP A 84 1.36 -6.07 11.59
C ASP A 84 -0.02 -5.51 11.30
N GLN A 85 -0.70 -4.99 12.33
CA GLN A 85 -2.00 -4.36 12.18
C GLN A 85 -1.91 -3.07 11.37
N GLN A 86 -0.91 -2.22 11.63
CA GLN A 86 -0.76 -0.96 10.92
C GLN A 86 -0.47 -1.17 9.42
N ILE A 87 0.39 -2.14 9.08
CA ILE A 87 0.66 -2.49 7.69
C ILE A 87 -0.60 -3.06 7.04
N ALA A 88 -1.32 -3.95 7.72
CA ALA A 88 -2.55 -4.53 7.19
C ALA A 88 -3.61 -3.46 6.88
N ASP A 89 -3.81 -2.50 7.79
CA ASP A 89 -4.75 -1.39 7.59
C ASP A 89 -4.31 -0.47 6.44
N ALA A 90 -3.04 -0.06 6.40
CA ALA A 90 -2.52 0.82 5.35
C ALA A 90 -2.57 0.19 3.95
N MET A 91 -2.21 -1.10 3.85
CA MET A 91 -2.29 -1.82 2.58
C MET A 91 -3.73 -2.06 2.15
N THR A 92 -4.63 -2.41 3.08
CA THR A 92 -6.06 -2.55 2.78
C THR A 92 -6.63 -1.23 2.25
N TYR A 93 -6.25 -0.09 2.84
CA TYR A 93 -6.61 1.22 2.30
C TYR A 93 -6.09 1.43 0.88
N ALA A 94 -4.83 1.08 0.59
CA ALA A 94 -4.27 1.19 -0.76
C ALA A 94 -5.01 0.29 -1.79
N TYR A 95 -5.37 -0.94 -1.41
CA TYR A 95 -6.14 -1.86 -2.26
C TYR A 95 -7.60 -1.44 -2.47
N ALA A 96 -8.22 -0.80 -1.49
CA ALA A 96 -9.56 -0.25 -1.62
C ALA A 96 -9.60 1.07 -2.42
N SER A 97 -8.43 1.69 -2.62
CA SER A 97 -8.30 2.99 -3.26
C SER A 97 -7.94 2.88 -4.75
N TRP A 98 -8.20 3.96 -5.48
CA TRP A 98 -7.64 4.24 -6.81
C TRP A 98 -7.82 3.13 -7.86
N GLY A 99 -8.95 2.41 -7.79
CA GLY A 99 -9.29 1.38 -8.77
C GLY A 99 -8.49 0.08 -8.63
N ASN A 100 -7.89 -0.19 -7.47
CA ASN A 100 -7.27 -1.47 -7.15
C ASN A 100 -8.33 -2.55 -6.86
N ASN A 101 -7.88 -3.80 -6.72
CA ASN A 101 -8.74 -4.99 -6.69
C ASN A 101 -9.48 -5.23 -5.35
N LYS A 102 -9.45 -4.27 -4.41
CA LYS A 102 -10.12 -4.34 -3.10
C LYS A 102 -9.67 -5.51 -2.19
N THR A 103 -8.45 -6.03 -2.39
CA THR A 103 -7.88 -7.04 -1.50
C THR A 103 -7.85 -6.56 -0.05
N LYS A 104 -8.34 -7.40 0.87
CA LYS A 104 -8.25 -7.16 2.32
C LYS A 104 -6.99 -7.82 2.86
N VAL A 105 -6.05 -7.02 3.36
CA VAL A 105 -4.83 -7.51 4.00
C VAL A 105 -5.10 -7.72 5.49
N THR A 106 -4.65 -8.85 6.04
CA THR A 106 -4.81 -9.18 7.46
C THR A 106 -3.46 -9.13 8.19
N PRO A 107 -3.44 -8.90 9.52
CA PRO A 107 -2.20 -8.94 10.30
C PRO A 107 -1.48 -10.29 10.18
N ALA A 108 -2.22 -11.40 10.05
CA ALA A 108 -1.64 -12.73 9.86
C ALA A 108 -0.86 -12.84 8.54
N MET A 109 -1.38 -12.25 7.45
CA MET A 109 -0.65 -12.18 6.17
C MET A 109 0.65 -11.38 6.32
N VAL A 110 0.61 -10.26 7.06
CA VAL A 110 1.80 -9.44 7.32
C VAL A 110 2.83 -10.21 8.14
N LYS A 111 2.39 -10.83 9.25
CA LYS A 111 3.23 -11.64 10.12
C LYS A 111 3.93 -12.77 9.36
N ALA A 112 3.24 -13.40 8.41
CA ALA A 112 3.81 -14.46 7.58
C ALA A 112 5.00 -13.97 6.72
N GLN A 113 5.00 -12.69 6.30
CA GLN A 113 6.09 -12.12 5.50
C GLN A 113 7.26 -11.55 6.31
N ARG A 114 7.18 -11.54 7.65
CA ARG A 114 8.30 -11.13 8.52
C ARG A 114 9.36 -12.20 8.70
N LYS A 115 8.98 -13.46 8.52
CA LYS A 115 9.86 -14.62 8.66
C LYS A 115 10.94 -14.64 7.57
#